data_AF-A0A1F3C088-F1
#
_entry.id   AF-A0A1F3C088-F1
#
_cell.length_a   1.000
_cell.length_b   1.000
_cell.length_c   1.000
_cell.angle_alpha   90.00
_cell.angle_beta   90.00
_cell.angle_gamma   90.00
#
_symmetry.space_group_name_H-M   'P 1'
#
loop_
_entity.id
_entity.type
_entity.pdbx_description
1 polymer ?
#
loop_
_entity_poly.entity_id
_entity_poly.type
_entity_poly.pdbx_seq_one_letter_code
_entity_poly.pdbx_strand_id
1 'polypeptide(L)'
;MNDLEIIKQIEKVLNVKLEKTHQFIWKSRNYILNQNNQVISIGLFDCEIDNRKLLYISFLLKDLNNLKQLELSNNQINDIFPLIDFDNLSELYLSKNQISDIS
;
A
#
# COMPACT_ATOMS: atom_id res chain seq x y z
N MET A 1 5.76 16.18 0.11
CA MET A 1 4.57 16.14 -0.77
C MET A 1 3.32 16.09 0.09
N ASN A 2 2.12 16.41 -0.42
CA ASN A 2 0.91 16.03 0.32
C ASN A 2 0.54 14.57 -0.02
N ASP A 3 -0.17 13.89 0.88
CA ASP A 3 -0.50 12.48 0.74
C ASP A 3 -1.31 12.18 -0.53
N LEU A 4 -2.15 13.11 -1.00
CA LEU A 4 -2.92 12.93 -2.23
C LEU A 4 -2.05 12.95 -3.49
N GLU A 5 -0.94 13.69 -3.47
CA GLU A 5 0.04 13.66 -4.56
C GLU A 5 0.82 12.34 -4.57
N ILE A 6 1.10 11.78 -3.39
CA ILE A 6 1.67 10.43 -3.26
C ILE A 6 0.70 9.39 -3.83
N ILE A 7 -0.59 9.48 -3.51
CA ILE A 7 -1.63 8.60 -4.09
C ILE A 7 -1.62 8.65 -5.63
N LYS A 8 -1.59 9.85 -6.23
CA LYS A 8 -1.53 10.00 -7.69
C LYS A 8 -0.26 9.39 -8.30
N GLN A 9 0.87 9.48 -7.61
CA GLN A 9 2.11 8.83 -8.08
C GLN A 9 2.01 7.31 -8.02
N ILE A 10 1.43 6.75 -6.96
CA ILE A 10 1.17 5.32 -6.84
C ILE A 10 0.23 4.86 -7.96
N GLU A 11 -0.88 5.57 -8.19
CA GLU A 11 -1.82 5.30 -9.29
C GLU A 11 -1.10 5.27 -10.64
N LYS A 12 -0.25 6.26 -10.91
CA LYS A 12 0.54 6.36 -12.15
C LYS A 12 1.53 5.20 -12.31
N VAL A 13 2.25 4.84 -11.24
CA VAL A 13 3.24 3.75 -11.24
C VAL A 13 2.57 2.40 -11.49
N LEU A 14 1.43 2.18 -10.85
CA LEU A 14 0.70 0.91 -10.91
C LEU A 14 -0.27 0.84 -12.09
N ASN A 15 -0.52 1.95 -12.78
CA ASN A 15 -1.54 2.08 -13.83
C ASN A 15 -2.93 1.65 -13.33
N VAL A 16 -3.29 2.10 -12.13
CA VAL A 16 -4.60 1.84 -11.49
C VAL A 16 -5.20 3.14 -10.98
N LYS A 17 -6.47 3.09 -10.61
CA LYS A 17 -7.14 4.15 -9.86
C LYS A 17 -7.48 3.67 -8.46
N LEU A 18 -7.22 4.49 -7.46
CA LEU A 18 -7.58 4.24 -6.07
C LEU A 18 -8.81 5.08 -5.70
N GLU A 19 -9.78 4.45 -5.06
CA GLU A 19 -10.99 5.14 -4.63
C GLU A 19 -10.89 5.58 -3.17
N LYS A 20 -11.26 6.82 -2.88
CA LYS A 20 -11.38 7.28 -1.49
C LYS A 20 -12.58 6.60 -0.84
N THR A 21 -12.38 5.89 0.27
CA THR A 21 -13.46 5.28 1.05
C THR A 21 -13.50 5.83 2.48
N HIS A 22 -14.60 5.58 3.18
CA HIS A 22 -14.80 6.00 4.58
C HIS A 22 -14.47 4.88 5.59
N GLN A 23 -14.34 3.64 5.10
CA GLN A 23 -14.00 2.46 5.88
C GLN A 23 -13.14 1.51 5.04
N PHE A 24 -12.43 0.61 5.71
CA PHE A 24 -11.64 -0.42 5.05
C PHE A 24 -12.57 -1.37 4.29
N ILE A 25 -12.24 -1.63 3.03
CA ILE A 25 -12.98 -2.56 2.17
C ILE A 25 -11.99 -3.62 1.72
N TRP A 26 -12.22 -4.87 2.13
CA TRP A 26 -11.37 -5.99 1.76
C TRP A 26 -11.34 -6.17 0.25
N LYS A 27 -10.18 -6.55 -0.28
CA LYS A 27 -9.98 -6.83 -1.72
C LYS A 27 -10.36 -5.66 -2.62
N SER A 28 -10.02 -4.44 -2.21
CA SER A 28 -10.32 -3.23 -2.96
C SER A 28 -9.06 -2.41 -3.26
N ARG A 29 -9.17 -1.53 -4.26
CA ARG A 29 -8.16 -0.54 -4.63
C ARG A 29 -8.61 0.80 -4.09
N ASN A 30 -8.18 1.14 -2.88
CA ASN A 30 -8.74 2.27 -2.15
C ASN A 30 -7.72 2.97 -1.26
N TYR A 31 -8.14 4.12 -0.72
CA TYR A 31 -7.44 4.78 0.37
C TYR A 31 -8.41 5.47 1.32
N ILE A 32 -8.00 5.65 2.57
CA ILE A 32 -8.79 6.32 3.61
C ILE A 32 -7.98 7.49 4.15
N LEU A 33 -8.65 8.63 4.36
CA LEU A 33 -8.05 9.80 5.00
C LEU A 33 -8.57 9.95 6.42
N ASN A 34 -7.72 10.45 7.32
CA ASN A 34 -8.17 11.00 8.59
C ASN A 34 -8.80 12.40 8.43
N GLN A 35 -9.22 13.00 9.55
CA GLN A 35 -9.82 14.33 9.60
C GLN A 35 -8.88 15.46 9.10
N ASN A 36 -7.56 15.21 9.09
CA ASN A 36 -6.52 16.13 8.64
C ASN A 36 -6.08 15.89 7.18
N ASN A 37 -6.85 15.10 6.40
CA ASN A 37 -6.52 14.70 5.03
C ASN A 37 -5.21 13.91 4.87
N GLN A 38 -4.74 13.24 5.92
CA GLN A 38 -3.60 12.33 5.84
C GLN A 38 -4.09 10.91 5.58
N VAL A 39 -3.37 10.15 4.76
CA VAL A 39 -3.70 8.77 4.43
C VAL A 39 -3.38 7.87 5.61
N ILE A 40 -4.38 7.10 6.04
CA ILE A 40 -4.27 6.15 7.16
C ILE A 40 -4.39 4.70 6.73
N SER A 41 -4.96 4.44 5.55
CA SER A 41 -5.12 3.11 4.99
C SER A 41 -4.97 3.17 3.49
N ILE A 42 -4.31 2.17 2.90
CA ILE A 42 -4.25 1.95 1.46
C ILE A 42 -4.55 0.48 1.15
N GLY A 43 -5.46 0.25 0.21
CA GLY A 43 -5.71 -1.03 -0.42
C GLY A 43 -5.13 -1.09 -1.84
N LEU A 44 -4.23 -2.04 -2.06
CA LEU A 44 -3.56 -2.33 -3.34
C LEU A 44 -3.82 -3.79 -3.74
N PHE A 45 -5.07 -4.23 -3.59
CA PHE A 45 -5.49 -5.57 -3.98
C PHE A 45 -5.41 -5.74 -5.51
N ASP A 46 -4.76 -6.83 -5.93
CA ASP A 46 -4.72 -7.23 -7.34
C ASP A 46 -4.18 -6.11 -8.25
N CYS A 47 -3.08 -5.47 -7.85
CA CYS A 47 -2.45 -4.36 -8.57
C CYS A 47 -1.25 -4.80 -9.42
N GLU A 48 -1.09 -6.12 -9.64
CA GLU A 48 0.05 -6.72 -10.34
C GLU A 48 1.40 -6.24 -9.77
N ILE A 49 1.50 -6.10 -8.45
CA ILE A 49 2.72 -5.66 -7.76
C ILE A 49 3.71 -6.82 -7.71
N ASP A 50 4.83 -6.68 -8.43
CA ASP A 50 6.03 -7.51 -8.27
C ASP A 50 6.99 -6.83 -7.27
N ASN A 51 8.11 -7.47 -6.91
CA ASN A 51 9.05 -6.87 -5.95
C ASN A 51 9.68 -5.57 -6.44
N ARG A 52 9.80 -5.35 -7.75
CA ARG A 52 10.33 -4.10 -8.29
C ARG A 52 9.36 -2.96 -8.07
N LYS A 53 8.06 -3.19 -8.35
CA LYS A 53 6.99 -2.25 -8.05
C LYS A 53 6.88 -2.03 -6.55
N LEU A 54 6.97 -3.09 -5.73
CA LEU A 54 6.94 -2.98 -4.26
C LEU A 54 8.08 -2.11 -3.74
N LEU A 55 9.31 -2.34 -4.22
CA LEU A 55 10.46 -1.51 -3.89
C LEU A 55 10.24 -0.04 -4.25
N TYR A 56 9.70 0.23 -5.43
CA TYR A 56 9.44 1.62 -5.85
C TYR A 56 8.34 2.28 -5.00
N ILE A 57 7.19 1.63 -4.83
CA ILE A 57 6.07 2.22 -4.07
C ILE A 57 6.39 2.30 -2.58
N SER A 58 7.25 1.44 -2.02
CA SER A 58 7.61 1.53 -0.61
C SER A 58 8.34 2.84 -0.30
N PHE A 59 9.17 3.36 -1.22
CA PHE A 59 9.77 4.69 -1.06
C PHE A 59 8.72 5.81 -1.01
N LEU A 60 7.63 5.69 -1.76
CA LEU A 60 6.52 6.65 -1.73
C LEU A 60 5.68 6.49 -0.46
N LEU A 61 5.39 5.26 -0.07
CA LEU A 61 4.55 4.92 1.08
C LEU A 61 5.23 5.32 2.40
N LYS A 62 6.57 5.35 2.49
CA LYS A 62 7.32 5.82 3.66
C LYS A 62 7.03 7.28 4.02
N ASP A 63 6.63 8.11 3.06
CA ASP A 63 6.25 9.51 3.31
C ASP A 63 4.84 9.65 3.90
N LEU A 64 4.04 8.57 3.93
CA LEU A 64 2.71 8.54 4.54
C LEU A 64 2.80 8.29 6.05
N ASN A 65 3.19 9.33 6.78
CA ASN A 65 3.51 9.27 8.21
C ASN A 65 2.39 8.72 9.13
N ASN A 66 1.15 8.64 8.64
CA ASN A 66 0.01 8.13 9.40
C ASN A 66 -0.55 6.81 8.85
N LEU A 67 0.14 6.16 7.91
CA LEU A 67 -0.29 4.89 7.34
C LEU A 67 -0.27 3.79 8.40
N LYS A 68 -1.46 3.23 8.69
CA LYS A 68 -1.67 2.16 9.68
C LYS A 68 -2.06 0.83 9.05
N GLN A 69 -2.74 0.88 7.90
CA GLN A 69 -3.27 -0.30 7.23
C GLN A 69 -2.75 -0.37 5.79
N LEU A 70 -2.10 -1.46 5.43
CA LEU A 70 -1.61 -1.72 4.09
C LEU A 70 -2.09 -3.09 3.59
N GLU A 71 -2.89 -3.08 2.54
CA GLU A 71 -3.39 -4.29 1.89
C GLU A 71 -2.68 -4.50 0.55
N LEU A 72 -1.95 -5.62 0.45
CA LEU A 72 -1.13 -6.04 -0.69
C LEU A 72 -1.49 -7.46 -1.16
N SER A 73 -2.64 -7.99 -0.76
CA SER A 73 -3.06 -9.34 -1.15
C SER A 73 -3.31 -9.46 -2.66
N ASN A 74 -3.17 -10.68 -3.16
CA ASN A 74 -3.36 -11.04 -4.58
C ASN A 74 -2.40 -10.30 -5.51
N ASN A 75 -1.14 -10.21 -5.14
CA ASN A 75 -0.06 -9.67 -5.97
C ASN A 75 1.00 -10.76 -6.25
N GLN A 76 2.16 -10.37 -6.78
CA GLN A 76 3.25 -11.28 -7.18
C GLN A 76 4.51 -11.02 -6.33
N ILE A 77 4.31 -10.63 -5.06
CA ILE A 77 5.39 -10.32 -4.12
C ILE A 77 6.00 -11.63 -3.63
N ASN A 78 7.32 -11.71 -3.58
CA ASN A 78 8.03 -12.81 -2.91
C ASN A 78 9.08 -12.33 -1.89
N ASP A 79 9.40 -11.04 -1.90
CA ASP A 79 10.32 -10.38 -0.98
C ASP A 79 9.62 -9.16 -0.35
N ILE A 80 9.54 -9.16 0.98
CA ILE A 80 8.91 -8.10 1.77
C ILE A 80 9.92 -7.18 2.46
N PHE A 81 11.22 -7.35 2.21
CA PHE A 81 12.27 -6.47 2.74
C PHE A 81 11.99 -4.97 2.52
N PRO A 82 11.39 -4.52 1.40
CA PRO A 82 11.04 -3.11 1.23
C PRO A 82 10.06 -2.55 2.26
N LEU A 83 9.39 -3.41 3.05
CA LEU A 83 8.41 -3.06 4.08
C LEU A 83 9.00 -3.05 5.51
N ILE A 84 10.32 -3.22 5.68
CA ILE A 84 10.95 -3.41 6.99
C ILE A 84 10.83 -2.21 7.95
N ASP A 85 10.83 -0.97 7.44
CA ASP A 85 10.83 0.25 8.26
C ASP A 85 9.45 0.90 8.41
N PHE A 86 8.37 0.14 8.25
CA PHE A 86 7.00 0.66 8.36
C PHE A 86 6.46 0.59 9.80
N ASP A 87 7.15 1.29 10.71
CA ASP A 87 6.92 1.22 12.17
C ASP A 87 5.49 1.60 12.61
N ASN A 88 4.76 2.38 11.80
CA ASN A 88 3.39 2.82 12.09
C ASN A 88 2.30 1.85 11.60
N LEU A 89 2.65 0.80 10.84
CA LEU A 89 1.67 -0.18 10.38
C LEU A 89 1.17 -1.04 11.54
N SER A 90 -0.15 -1.04 11.74
CA SER A 90 -0.84 -1.95 12.67
C SER A 90 -1.45 -3.16 11.95
N GLU A 91 -1.71 -3.05 10.65
CA GLU A 91 -2.28 -4.13 9.84
C GLU A 91 -1.58 -4.22 8.48
N LEU A 92 -1.10 -5.42 8.14
CA LEU A 92 -0.48 -5.73 6.86
C LEU A 92 -1.09 -7.02 6.30
N TYR A 93 -1.71 -6.91 5.12
CA TYR A 93 -2.35 -8.04 4.45
C TYR A 93 -1.55 -8.44 3.22
N LEU A 94 -0.99 -9.66 3.22
CA LEU A 94 -0.11 -10.19 2.17
C LEU A 94 -0.63 -11.50 1.56
N SER A 95 -1.89 -11.86 1.80
CA SER A 95 -2.45 -13.14 1.35
C SER A 95 -2.39 -13.28 -0.17
N LYS A 96 -2.25 -14.51 -0.69
CA LYS A 96 -2.15 -14.77 -2.14
C LYS A 96 -1.00 -14.00 -2.83
N ASN A 97 0.16 -13.97 -2.18
CA ASN A 97 1.43 -13.62 -2.80
C ASN A 97 2.31 -14.89 -2.95
N GLN A 98 3.54 -14.74 -3.40
CA GLN A 98 4.53 -15.81 -3.60
C GLN A 98 5.63 -15.78 -2.53
N ILE A 99 5.32 -15.28 -1.34
CA ILE A 99 6.25 -15.19 -0.20
C ILE A 99 6.50 -16.61 0.31
N SER A 100 7.73 -17.08 0.16
CA SER A 100 8.18 -18.38 0.68
C SER A 100 9.07 -18.26 1.90
N ASP A 101 9.58 -17.05 2.18
CA ASP A 101 10.47 -16.76 3.29
C ASP A 101 10.09 -15.43 3.94
N ILE A 102 10.19 -15.38 5.26
CA ILE A 102 9.91 -14.21 6.11
C ILE A 102 11.07 -13.91 7.06
N SER A 103 12.20 -14.60 6.91
CA SER A 103 13.33 -14.59 7.84
C SER A 103 14.27 -13.38 7.73
#